data_AF-A0A7W0SVF8-F1
#
_entry.id   AF-A0A7W0SVF8-F1
#
_cell.length_a   1.000
_cell.length_b   1.000
_cell.length_c   1.000
_cell.angle_alpha   90.00
_cell.angle_beta   90.00
_cell.angle_gamma   90.00
#
_symmetry.space_group_name_H-M   'P 1'
#
loop_
_entity.id
_entity.type
_entity.pdbx_description
1 polymer ?
#
loop_
_entity_poly.entity_id
_entity_poly.type
_entity_poly.pdbx_seq_one_letter_code
_entity_poly.pdbx_strand_id
1 'polypeptide(L)'
;MATKTELVALSDIHLAVSALTDDAQLGRISADEASKRINDSRRAVTPRELWRASGGRAGAKKRSDWQDIRNTAFGVAFLLLLAAIGVWIVTIYTGKAVGGEDDYIPEPPSMTVPTDQNPEEPGGG
;
A
#
# COMPACT_ATOMS: atom_id res chain seq x y z
N MET A 1 -33.07 -30.83 -9.17
CA MET A 1 -31.66 -30.38 -9.24
C MET A 1 -30.87 -31.20 -8.23
N ALA A 2 -30.04 -32.14 -8.69
CA ALA A 2 -29.19 -32.92 -7.79
C ALA A 2 -28.06 -32.02 -7.26
N THR A 3 -28.10 -31.67 -5.98
CA THR A 3 -27.00 -30.98 -5.31
C THR A 3 -25.78 -31.90 -5.35
N LYS A 4 -24.77 -31.51 -6.13
CA LYS A 4 -23.45 -32.13 -6.16
C LYS A 4 -22.98 -32.30 -4.71
N THR A 5 -22.84 -33.55 -4.26
CA THR A 5 -22.33 -33.89 -2.92
C THR A 5 -20.85 -33.52 -2.91
N GLU A 6 -20.56 -32.25 -2.67
CA GLU A 6 -19.20 -31.76 -2.56
C GLU A 6 -18.65 -32.26 -1.21
N LEU A 7 -17.58 -33.05 -1.26
CA LEU A 7 -16.88 -33.53 -0.08
C LEU A 7 -16.20 -32.34 0.58
N VAL A 8 -16.15 -32.35 1.91
CA VAL A 8 -15.45 -31.31 2.64
C VAL A 8 -13.94 -31.42 2.40
N ALA A 9 -13.29 -30.30 2.11
CA ALA A 9 -11.84 -30.28 1.98
C ALA A 9 -11.20 -30.41 3.37
N LEU A 10 -10.05 -31.08 3.44
CA LEU A 10 -9.31 -31.23 4.69
C LEU A 10 -8.92 -29.86 5.29
N SER A 11 -8.66 -28.87 4.43
CA SER A 11 -8.41 -27.48 4.83
C SER A 11 -9.59 -26.85 5.59
N ASP A 12 -10.82 -27.17 5.21
CA ASP A 12 -12.01 -26.63 5.84
C ASP A 12 -12.21 -27.23 7.25
N ILE A 13 -11.86 -28.50 7.42
CA ILE A 13 -11.82 -29.16 8.73
C ILE A 13 -10.79 -28.48 9.64
N HIS A 14 -9.57 -28.25 9.15
CA HIS A 14 -8.54 -27.58 9.94
C HIS A 14 -8.94 -26.17 10.35
N LEU A 15 -9.59 -25.44 9.45
CA LEU A 15 -10.13 -24.11 9.73
C LEU A 15 -11.23 -24.12 10.79
N ALA A 16 -12.15 -25.07 10.70
CA ALA A 16 -13.20 -25.23 11.70
C ALA A 16 -12.62 -25.58 13.09
N VAL A 17 -11.62 -26.46 13.13
CA VAL A 17 -10.96 -26.89 14.37
C VAL A 17 -10.16 -25.75 15.00
N SER A 18 -9.45 -24.96 14.20
CA SER A 18 -8.70 -23.79 14.72
C SER A 18 -9.65 -22.75 15.30
N ALA A 19 -10.75 -22.42 14.62
CA ALA A 19 -11.75 -21.48 15.15
C ALA A 19 -12.37 -21.94 16.47
N LEU A 20 -12.68 -23.25 16.60
CA LEU A 20 -13.21 -23.82 17.84
C LEU A 20 -12.18 -23.80 18.97
N THR A 21 -10.91 -24.03 18.65
CA THR A 21 -9.80 -23.93 19.62
C THR A 21 -9.65 -22.50 20.13
N ASP A 22 -9.67 -21.51 19.23
CA ASP A 22 -9.55 -20.10 19.58
C ASP A 22 -10.69 -19.65 20.50
N ASP A 23 -11.92 -20.05 20.22
CA ASP A 23 -13.06 -19.72 21.08
C ASP A 23 -12.98 -20.39 22.47
N ALA A 24 -12.41 -21.59 22.55
CA ALA A 24 -12.15 -22.24 23.83
C ALA A 24 -11.09 -21.47 24.64
N GLN A 25 -10.02 -21.01 23.98
CA GLN A 25 -8.99 -20.18 24.61
C GLN A 25 -9.53 -18.82 25.07
N LEU A 26 -10.46 -18.24 24.31
CA LEU A 26 -11.15 -17.00 24.65
C LEU A 26 -12.26 -17.20 25.70
N GLY A 27 -12.48 -18.41 26.19
CA GLY A 27 -13.51 -18.73 27.19
C GLY A 27 -14.95 -18.56 26.69
N ARG A 28 -15.17 -18.49 25.38
CA ARG A 28 -16.51 -18.33 24.77
C ARG A 28 -17.29 -19.64 24.75
N ILE A 29 -16.58 -20.77 24.78
CA ILE A 29 -17.13 -22.12 24.90
C ILE A 29 -16.33 -22.90 25.92
N SER A 30 -16.96 -23.85 26.60
CA SER A 30 -16.27 -24.76 27.52
C SER A 30 -15.29 -25.66 26.77
N ALA A 31 -14.18 -26.05 27.41
CA ALA A 31 -13.19 -26.96 26.84
C ALA A 31 -13.81 -28.32 26.43
N ASP A 32 -14.74 -28.84 27.23
CA ASP A 32 -15.45 -30.10 26.94
C ASP A 32 -16.34 -29.96 25.70
N GLU A 33 -17.02 -28.82 25.58
CA GLU A 33 -17.87 -28.52 24.45
C GLU A 33 -17.04 -28.30 23.17
N ALA A 34 -15.91 -27.62 23.28
CA ALA A 34 -14.96 -27.43 22.18
C ALA A 34 -14.43 -28.78 21.69
N SER A 35 -14.01 -29.65 22.60
CA SER A 35 -13.51 -31.00 22.28
C SER A 35 -14.56 -31.83 21.53
N LYS A 36 -15.82 -31.80 21.98
CA LYS A 36 -16.93 -32.48 21.31
C LYS A 36 -17.14 -31.94 19.89
N ARG A 37 -17.23 -30.62 19.73
CA ARG A 37 -17.44 -29.96 18.44
C ARG A 37 -16.27 -30.16 17.47
N ILE A 38 -15.04 -30.25 17.98
CA ILE A 38 -13.84 -30.57 17.19
C ILE A 38 -13.91 -32.00 16.66
N ASN A 39 -14.30 -32.97 17.50
CA ASN A 39 -14.45 -34.36 17.07
C ASN A 39 -15.56 -34.49 16.01
N ASP A 40 -16.70 -33.82 16.23
CA ASP A 40 -17.80 -33.78 15.27
C ASP A 40 -17.36 -33.13 13.94
N SER A 41 -16.54 -32.07 13.98
CA SER A 41 -16.01 -31.40 12.79
C SER A 41 -15.04 -32.29 12.01
N ARG A 42 -14.23 -33.11 12.69
CA ARG A 42 -13.31 -34.07 12.03
C ARG A 42 -14.03 -35.25 11.38
N ARG A 43 -15.23 -35.57 11.87
CA ARG A 43 -16.08 -36.64 11.32
C ARG A 43 -17.03 -36.16 10.22
N ALA A 44 -17.15 -34.85 10.02
CA ALA A 44 -18.01 -34.28 9.00
C ALA A 44 -17.48 -34.61 7.60
N VAL A 45 -18.33 -35.21 6.77
CA VAL A 45 -17.98 -35.57 5.39
C VAL A 45 -18.53 -34.54 4.41
N THR A 46 -19.60 -33.85 4.80
CA THR A 46 -20.24 -32.81 3.99
C THR A 46 -20.04 -31.41 4.58
N PRO A 47 -20.03 -30.36 3.74
CA PRO A 47 -19.97 -28.97 4.18
C PRO A 47 -21.10 -28.60 5.17
N ARG A 48 -22.28 -29.20 5.02
CA ARG A 48 -23.43 -28.95 5.90
C ARG A 48 -23.23 -29.54 7.30
N GLU A 49 -22.64 -30.71 7.39
CA GLU A 49 -22.25 -31.33 8.66
C GLU A 49 -21.15 -30.52 9.34
N LEU A 50 -20.15 -30.09 8.57
CA LEU A 50 -19.06 -29.26 9.08
C LEU A 50 -19.57 -27.91 9.59
N TRP A 51 -20.52 -27.30 8.88
CA TRP A 51 -21.18 -26.07 9.31
C TRP A 51 -21.95 -26.27 10.62
N ARG A 52 -22.69 -27.37 10.78
CA ARG A 52 -23.39 -27.69 12.04
C ARG A 52 -22.42 -27.96 13.19
N ALA A 53 -21.39 -28.76 12.96
CA ALA A 53 -20.40 -29.12 13.99
C ALA A 53 -19.59 -27.91 14.48
N SER A 54 -19.21 -27.02 13.56
CA SER A 54 -18.50 -25.78 13.86
C SER A 54 -19.39 -24.66 14.43
N GLY A 55 -20.72 -24.84 14.48
CA GLY A 55 -21.66 -23.81 14.91
C GLY A 55 -21.75 -22.63 13.95
N GLY A 56 -21.65 -22.89 12.65
CA GLY A 56 -21.77 -21.92 11.58
C GLY A 56 -20.49 -21.16 11.22
N ARG A 57 -19.35 -21.57 11.78
CA ARG A 57 -18.04 -20.93 11.60
C ARG A 57 -17.26 -21.47 10.40
N ALA A 58 -17.48 -22.72 10.03
CA ALA A 58 -16.95 -23.28 8.79
C ALA A 58 -17.55 -22.51 7.59
N GLY A 59 -16.74 -21.66 6.96
CA GLY A 59 -17.15 -20.78 5.86
C GLY A 59 -17.20 -19.28 6.18
N ALA A 60 -17.11 -18.87 7.46
CA ALA A 60 -17.06 -17.46 7.83
C ALA A 60 -15.76 -16.77 7.34
N LYS A 61 -14.66 -17.52 7.21
CA LYS A 61 -13.37 -16.97 6.73
C LYS A 61 -13.40 -16.49 5.28
N LYS A 62 -14.26 -17.01 4.39
CA LYS A 62 -14.32 -16.46 3.03
C LYS A 62 -14.72 -14.97 3.02
N ARG A 63 -15.38 -14.49 4.08
CA ARG A 63 -15.62 -13.06 4.33
C ARG A 63 -14.49 -12.37 5.11
N SER A 64 -13.82 -13.07 6.04
CA SER A 64 -12.66 -12.55 6.79
C SER A 64 -11.45 -12.33 5.88
N ASP A 65 -11.14 -13.28 4.99
CA ASP A 65 -10.04 -13.18 4.02
C ASP A 65 -10.22 -11.97 3.12
N TRP A 66 -11.45 -11.59 2.78
CA TRP A 66 -11.68 -10.38 1.99
C TRP A 66 -11.33 -9.10 2.78
N GLN A 67 -11.61 -9.06 4.08
CA GLN A 67 -11.20 -7.94 4.94
C GLN A 67 -9.69 -7.91 5.16
N ASP A 68 -9.05 -9.06 5.37
CA ASP A 68 -7.60 -9.16 5.54
C ASP A 68 -6.88 -8.78 4.24
N ILE A 69 -7.31 -9.31 3.09
CA ILE A 69 -6.79 -8.92 1.77
C ILE A 69 -6.99 -7.41 1.54
N ARG A 70 -8.15 -6.86 1.90
CA ARG A 70 -8.41 -5.43 1.75
C ARG A 70 -7.48 -4.60 2.65
N ASN A 71 -7.26 -5.01 3.89
CA ASN A 71 -6.36 -4.30 4.79
C ASN A 71 -4.90 -4.40 4.34
N THR A 72 -4.45 -5.56 3.86
CA THR A 72 -3.11 -5.72 3.27
C THR A 72 -2.97 -4.86 2.01
N ALA A 73 -3.98 -4.84 1.14
CA ALA A 73 -3.98 -3.99 -0.06
C ALA A 73 -3.90 -2.50 0.29
N PHE A 74 -4.64 -2.05 1.32
CA PHE A 74 -4.53 -0.68 1.82
C PHE A 74 -3.15 -0.37 2.39
N GLY A 75 -2.55 -1.30 3.15
CA GLY A 75 -1.20 -1.12 3.70
C GLY A 75 -0.14 -0.96 2.60
N VAL A 76 -0.20 -1.81 1.56
CA VAL A 76 0.72 -1.71 0.41
C VAL A 76 0.49 -0.42 -0.37
N ALA A 77 -0.77 -0.06 -0.64
CA ALA A 77 -1.10 1.19 -1.33
C ALA A 77 -0.62 2.42 -0.54
N PHE A 78 -0.76 2.41 0.78
CA PHE A 78 -0.30 3.49 1.64
C PHE A 78 1.23 3.62 1.64
N LEU A 79 1.97 2.51 1.66
CA LEU A 79 3.42 2.53 1.54
C LEU A 79 3.89 3.08 0.19
N LEU A 80 3.23 2.69 -0.90
CA LEU A 80 3.52 3.23 -2.23
C LEU A 80 3.22 4.73 -2.31
N LEU A 81 2.13 5.19 -1.69
CA LEU A 81 1.79 6.61 -1.62
C LEU A 81 2.86 7.39 -0.84
N LEU A 82 3.29 6.89 0.31
CA LEU A 82 4.36 7.53 1.09
C LEU A 82 5.68 7.60 0.32
N ALA A 83 6.04 6.52 -0.39
CA ALA A 83 7.23 6.51 -1.25
C ALA A 83 7.12 7.56 -2.37
N ALA A 84 5.98 7.65 -3.05
CA ALA A 84 5.74 8.63 -4.11
C ALA A 84 5.80 10.07 -3.58
N ILE A 85 5.21 10.34 -2.41
CA ILE A 85 5.29 11.65 -1.75
C ILE A 85 6.74 11.97 -1.37
N GLY A 86 7.48 11.01 -0.82
CA GLY A 86 8.89 11.20 -0.49
C GLY A 86 9.72 11.59 -1.70
N VAL A 87 9.57 10.88 -2.82
CA VAL A 87 10.25 11.22 -4.08
C VAL A 87 9.82 12.60 -4.61
N TRP A 88 8.52 12.92 -4.56
CA TRP A 88 8.01 14.22 -5.00
C TRP A 88 8.56 15.39 -4.17
N ILE A 89 8.59 15.24 -2.84
CA ILE A 89 9.18 16.24 -1.93
C ILE A 89 10.66 16.42 -2.26
N VAL A 90 11.44 15.34 -2.33
CA VAL A 90 12.87 15.41 -2.67
C VAL A 90 13.06 16.16 -3.99
N THR A 91 12.27 15.85 -5.01
CA THR A 91 12.33 16.48 -6.34
C THR A 91 12.10 18.00 -6.27
N ILE A 92 11.12 18.46 -5.50
CA ILE A 92 10.87 19.91 -5.31
C ILE A 92 12.04 20.58 -4.60
N TYR A 93 12.57 19.95 -3.55
CA TYR A 93 13.67 20.54 -2.78
C TYR A 93 14.98 20.55 -3.56
N THR A 94 15.30 19.51 -4.34
CA THR A 94 16.47 19.49 -5.24
C THR A 94 16.26 20.41 -6.44
N GLY A 95 15.05 20.49 -7.00
CA GLY A 95 14.73 21.42 -8.09
C GLY A 95 14.87 22.89 -7.68
N LYS A 96 14.55 23.22 -6.41
CA LYS A 96 14.83 24.55 -5.85
C LYS A 96 16.31 24.84 -5.58
N ALA A 97 17.15 23.82 -5.47
CA ALA A 97 18.59 23.99 -5.27
C ALA A 97 19.38 24.16 -6.58
N VAL A 98 18.80 23.80 -7.73
CA VAL A 98 19.45 23.86 -9.06
C VAL A 98 18.96 25.04 -9.92
N GLY A 99 17.90 25.76 -9.51
CA GLY A 99 17.35 26.90 -10.25
C GLY A 99 18.03 28.25 -10.00
N GLY A 100 19.35 28.27 -9.78
CA GLY A 100 20.12 29.47 -9.43
C GLY A 100 21.38 29.60 -10.26
N GLU A 101 21.31 29.41 -11.57
CA GLU A 101 22.40 29.70 -12.50
C GLU A 101 22.01 30.92 -13.34
N ASP A 102 22.41 32.08 -12.81
CA ASP A 102 22.99 33.23 -13.51
C ASP A 102 22.48 33.52 -14.94
N ASP A 103 21.49 34.42 -15.04
CA ASP A 103 21.30 35.26 -16.22
C ASP A 103 22.50 36.21 -16.37
N TYR A 104 23.69 35.68 -16.69
CA TYR A 104 24.82 36.49 -17.11
C TYR A 104 24.55 36.96 -18.54
N ILE A 105 23.95 38.14 -18.66
CA ILE A 105 23.95 38.91 -19.90
C ILE A 105 25.32 39.61 -19.97
N PRO A 106 26.25 39.20 -20.85
CA PRO A 106 27.48 39.98 -21.03
C PRO A 106 27.10 41.39 -21.51
N GLU A 107 27.49 42.42 -20.76
CA GLU A 107 27.39 43.80 -21.23
C GLU A 107 28.13 43.89 -22.58
N PRO A 108 27.53 44.52 -23.61
CA PRO A 108 28.23 44.72 -24.86
C PRO A 108 29.48 45.58 -24.60
N PRO A 109 30.61 45.29 -25.25
CA PRO A 109 31.84 46.03 -25.05
C PRO A 109 31.59 47.52 -25.29
N SER A 110 31.96 48.36 -24.33
CA SER A 110 31.96 49.80 -24.50
C SER A 110 32.93 50.15 -25.63
N MET A 111 32.40 50.50 -26.80
CA MET A 111 33.19 51.14 -27.85
C MET A 111 33.69 52.48 -27.30
N THR A 112 34.94 52.51 -26.88
CA THR A 112 35.67 53.76 -26.70
C THR A 112 35.84 54.37 -28.08
N VAL A 113 34.94 55.30 -28.44
CA VAL A 113 35.13 56.16 -29.61
C VAL A 113 36.36 57.03 -29.31
N PRO A 114 37.46 56.93 -30.09
CA PRO A 114 38.53 57.90 -29.98
C PRO A 114 37.98 59.24 -30.50
N THR A 115 37.72 60.16 -29.59
CA THR A 115 37.54 61.58 -29.94
C THR A 115 38.90 62.13 -30.33
N ASP A 116 39.32 61.85 -31.56
CA ASP A 116 40.34 62.63 -32.25
C ASP A 116 39.61 63.69 -33.09
N GLN A 117 39.26 64.79 -32.43
CA GLN A 117 38.87 66.03 -33.09
C GLN A 117 39.73 67.13 -32.51
N ASN A 118 40.92 67.24 -33.07
CA ASN A 118 41.73 68.46 -33.09
C ASN A 118 41.07 69.45 -34.07
N PRO A 119 40.43 70.55 -33.62
CA PRO A 119 40.07 71.62 -34.52
C PRO A 119 41.31 72.45 -34.84
N GLU A 120 41.67 72.43 -36.12
CA GLU A 120 42.71 73.24 -36.75
C GLU A 120 42.66 74.70 -36.27
N GLU A 121 43.83 75.25 -35.96
CA GLU A 121 44.06 76.68 -35.73
C GLU A 121 43.60 77.49 -36.95
N PRO A 122 42.76 78.52 -36.79
CA PRO A 122 42.74 79.63 -37.72
C PRO A 122 43.77 80.67 -37.27
N GLY A 123 44.78 80.88 -38.12
CA GLY A 123 45.84 81.84 -37.91
C GLY A 123 45.36 83.29 -37.69
N GLY A 124 46.22 84.07 -37.05
CA GLY A 124 46.07 85.51 -36.93
C GLY A 124 47.38 86.18 -36.52
N GLY A 125 47.82 87.14 -37.34
CA GLY A 125 48.83 88.15 -36.98
C GLY A 125 50.07 88.14 -37.85
#